data_AF-A0A164M8S4-F1
#
_entry.id   AF-A0A164M8S4-F1
#
_cell.length_a   1.000
_cell.length_b   1.000
_cell.length_c   1.000
_cell.angle_alpha   90.00
_cell.angle_beta   90.00
_cell.angle_gamma   90.00
#
_symmetry.space_group_name_H-M   'P 1'
#
loop_
_entity.id
_entity.type
_entity.pdbx_description
1 polymer ?
#
loop_
_entity_poly.entity_id
_entity_poly.type
_entity_poly.pdbx_seq_one_letter_code
_entity_poly.pdbx_strand_id
1 'polypeptide(L)' 'PTSPTNPLKLNASSVWIADTGATSHMTPHRHWFHNYQPYVTPIRLADGSIVYSAGIGTVQFQP' A
#
# COMPACT_ATOMS: atom_id res chain seq x y z
N PRO A 1 22.32 32.20 3.45
CA PRO A 1 21.81 31.32 4.53
C PRO A 1 20.70 30.40 3.99
N THR A 2 21.04 29.15 3.70
CA THR A 2 20.10 28.12 3.22
C THR A 2 19.14 27.75 4.34
N SER A 3 17.84 27.91 4.10
CA SER A 3 16.78 27.47 5.01
C SER A 3 16.95 25.99 5.38
N PRO A 4 16.70 25.60 6.65
CA PRO A 4 16.81 24.20 7.05
C PRO A 4 15.72 23.40 6.33
N THR A 5 16.13 22.47 5.48
CA THR A 5 15.26 21.45 4.88
C THR A 5 14.66 20.63 6.02
N ASN A 6 13.35 20.73 6.24
CA ASN A 6 12.62 19.92 7.20
C ASN A 6 12.59 18.47 6.68
N PRO A 7 13.32 17.52 7.30
CA PRO A 7 13.50 16.17 6.75
C PRO A 7 12.28 15.26 6.90
N LEU A 8 11.13 15.76 7.41
CA LEU A 8 10.03 14.91 7.86
C LEU A 8 8.72 15.05 7.08
N LYS A 9 8.68 15.80 5.98
CA LYS A 9 7.49 15.81 5.11
C LYS A 9 7.57 14.71 4.06
N LEU A 10 7.63 13.47 4.51
CA LEU A 10 7.43 12.32 3.62
C LEU A 10 6.00 12.36 3.10
N ASN A 11 5.83 12.18 1.80
CA ASN A 11 4.52 11.98 1.23
C ASN A 11 3.97 10.64 1.75
N ALA A 12 2.81 10.66 2.40
CA ALA A 12 2.20 9.46 2.98
C ALA A 12 1.95 8.36 1.91
N SER A 13 1.80 8.74 0.64
CA SER A 13 1.68 7.77 -0.45
C SER A 13 3.00 7.08 -0.81
N SER A 14 4.15 7.57 -0.34
CA SER A 14 5.47 7.00 -0.64
C SER A 14 5.95 5.99 0.40
N VAL A 15 5.15 5.72 1.43
CA VAL A 15 5.50 4.82 2.53
C VAL A 15 4.39 3.79 2.77
N TRP A 16 4.78 2.64 3.31
CA TRP A 16 3.86 1.58 3.69
C TRP A 16 3.87 1.38 5.20
N ILE A 17 2.70 1.24 5.81
CA ILE A 17 2.57 0.98 7.25
C ILE A 17 2.27 -0.51 7.42
N ALA A 18 3.15 -1.21 8.12
CA ALA A 18 2.87 -2.58 8.53
C ALA A 18 1.86 -2.58 9.67
N ASP A 19 0.76 -3.29 9.50
CA ASP A 19 -0.28 -3.44 10.51
C ASP A 19 -0.50 -4.93 10.81
N THR A 20 -0.23 -5.32 12.06
CA THR A 20 -0.33 -6.70 12.55
C THR A 20 -1.79 -7.14 12.75
N GLY A 21 -2.74 -6.22 12.72
CA GLY A 21 -4.17 -6.47 12.83
C GLY A 21 -4.84 -6.94 11.53
N ALA A 22 -4.15 -6.87 10.39
CA ALA A 22 -4.69 -7.32 9.10
C ALA A 22 -3.90 -8.49 8.51
N THR A 23 -4.62 -9.52 8.05
CA THR A 23 -4.04 -10.66 7.33
C THR A 23 -3.55 -10.28 5.92
N SER A 24 -4.21 -9.30 5.30
CA SER A 24 -3.93 -8.82 3.95
C SER A 24 -4.10 -7.30 3.89
N HIS A 25 -3.28 -6.65 3.08
CA HIS A 25 -3.25 -5.19 2.92
C HIS A 25 -3.42 -4.79 1.45
N MET A 26 -3.95 -3.58 1.20
CA MET A 26 -4.20 -3.05 -0.15
C MET A 26 -3.37 -1.80 -0.45
N THR A 27 -2.78 -1.71 -1.64
CA THR A 27 -2.03 -0.55 -2.12
C THR A 27 -2.37 -0.22 -3.58
N PRO A 28 -2.43 1.07 -3.98
CA PRO A 28 -2.44 1.43 -5.39
C PRO A 28 -1.06 1.25 -6.06
N HIS A 29 0.02 1.06 -5.29
CA HIS A 29 1.39 1.00 -5.80
C HIS A 29 1.75 -0.39 -6.33
N ARG A 30 1.32 -0.69 -7.56
CA ARG A 30 1.62 -1.96 -8.24
C ARG A 30 3.11 -2.30 -8.29
N HIS A 31 3.99 -1.31 -8.39
CA HIS A 31 5.44 -1.50 -8.49
C HIS A 31 6.10 -1.93 -7.17
N TRP A 32 5.39 -1.94 -6.04
CA TRP A 32 5.92 -2.44 -4.76
C TRP A 32 5.89 -3.97 -4.65
N PHE A 33 5.09 -4.62 -5.50
CA PHE A 33 4.95 -6.08 -5.49
C PHE A 33 6.11 -6.74 -6.22
N HIS A 34 6.70 -7.77 -5.60
CA HIS A 34 7.81 -8.54 -6.19
C HIS A 34 7.33 -9.57 -7.22
N ASN A 35 6.13 -10.10 -7.01
CA ASN A 35 5.53 -11.17 -7.79
C ASN A 35 4.07 -10.85 -8.14
N TYR A 36 3.82 -9.62 -8.59
CA TYR A 36 2.48 -9.21 -8.98
C TYR A 36 1.89 -10.15 -10.03
N GLN A 37 0.68 -10.62 -9.79
CA GLN A 37 -0.12 -11.34 -10.78
C GLN A 37 -1.54 -10.74 -10.87
N PRO A 38 -2.12 -10.65 -12.08
CA PRO A 38 -3.53 -10.32 -12.23
C PRO A 38 -4.40 -11.29 -11.43
N TYR A 39 -5.28 -10.73 -10.61
CA TYR A 39 -6.16 -11.48 -9.71
C TYR A 39 -7.30 -10.55 -9.31
N VAL A 40 -8.52 -10.93 -9.71
CA VAL A 40 -9.71 -10.10 -9.53
C VAL A 40 -10.61 -10.77 -8.51
N THR A 41 -10.70 -10.17 -7.33
CA THR A 41 -11.60 -10.59 -6.26
C THR A 41 -12.39 -9.39 -5.74
N PRO A 42 -13.68 -9.55 -5.37
CA PRO A 42 -14.44 -8.49 -4.73
C PRO A 42 -13.91 -8.24 -3.32
N ILE A 43 -13.79 -6.96 -2.96
CA ILE A 43 -13.36 -6.48 -1.65
C ILE A 43 -14.43 -5.53 -1.14
N ARG A 44 -15.06 -5.90 -0.03
CA ARG A 44 -16.08 -5.08 0.62
C ARG A 44 -15.40 -4.05 1.51
N LEU A 45 -15.66 -2.77 1.24
CA LEU A 45 -15.16 -1.66 2.03
C LEU A 45 -16.00 -1.46 3.29
N ALA A 46 -15.48 -0.66 4.23
CA ALA A 46 -16.15 -0.36 5.50
C ALA A 46 -17.49 0.37 5.31
N ASP A 47 -17.65 1.14 4.22
CA ASP A 47 -18.91 1.78 3.85
C ASP A 47 -19.92 0.81 3.21
N GLY A 48 -19.56 -0.46 3.06
CA GLY A 48 -20.39 -1.51 2.47
C GLY A 48 -20.31 -1.60 0.95
N SER A 49 -19.64 -0.67 0.27
CA SER A 49 -19.39 -0.74 -1.17
C SER A 49 -18.43 -1.88 -1.52
N ILE A 50 -18.41 -2.28 -2.80
CA ILE A 50 -17.52 -3.33 -3.30
C ILE A 50 -16.59 -2.72 -4.35
N VAL A 51 -15.30 -2.94 -4.17
CA VAL A 51 -14.26 -2.69 -5.19
C VAL A 51 -13.66 -4.02 -5.64
N TYR A 52 -13.02 -4.04 -6.81
CA TYR A 52 -12.37 -5.23 -7.34
C TYR A 52 -10.86 -5.04 -7.35
N SER A 53 -10.11 -6.03 -6.87
CA SER A 53 -8.65 -6.01 -6.97
C SER A 53 -8.20 -6.06 -8.43
N ALA A 54 -7.11 -5.36 -8.74
CA ALA A 54 -6.42 -5.52 -10.02
C ALA A 54 -5.48 -6.75 -10.02
N GLY A 55 -4.93 -7.09 -8.85
CA GLY A 55 -3.99 -8.18 -8.69
C GLY A 55 -3.56 -8.38 -7.24
N ILE A 56 -2.67 -9.34 -7.06
CA ILE A 56 -2.10 -9.73 -5.76
C ILE A 56 -0.61 -10.01 -5.90
N GLY A 57 0.12 -9.91 -4.80
CA GLY A 57 1.51 -10.30 -4.68
C GLY A 57 2.03 -10.06 -3.26
N THR A 58 3.34 -10.19 -3.09
CA THR A 58 4.05 -9.91 -1.84
C THR A 58 4.86 -8.61 -1.95
N VAL A 59 4.89 -7.85 -0.86
CA VAL A 59 5.75 -6.68 -0.69
C VAL A 59 6.86 -7.05 0.29
N GLN A 60 8.08 -6.62 0.03
CA GLN A 60 9.19 -6.82 0.95
C GLN A 60 9.07 -5.83 2.11
N PHE A 61 9.08 -6.35 3.33
CA PHE A 61 9.16 -5.52 4.53
C PHE A 61 10.60 -5.03 4.74
N GLN A 62 10.77 -3.74 4.96
CA GLN A 62 12.04 -3.11 5.34
C GLN A 62 11.86 -2.49 6.73
N PRO A 63 12.40 -3.13 7.79
CA PRO A 63 12.35 -2.62 9.17
C PRO A 63 13.26 -1.41 9.39
#